data_AF-A0A849YXH9-F1
#
_entry.id   AF-A0A849YXH9-F1
#
_cell.length_a   1.000
_cell.length_b   1.000
_cell.length_c   1.000
_cell.angle_alpha   90.00
_cell.angle_beta   90.00
_cell.angle_gamma   90.00
#
_symmetry.space_group_name_H-M   'P 1'
#
loop_
_entity.id
_entity.type
_entity.pdbx_description
1 polymer ?
#
loop_
_entity_poly.entity_id
_entity_poly.type
_entity_poly.pdbx_seq_one_letter_code
_entity_poly.pdbx_strand_id
1 'polypeptide(L)' 'MPRPRFDRVAPEKRDALLDAAAQEFATHGYENGSINRILLAAGLSKGSFYYYFDDKADLAVAV' A
#
# COMPACT_ATOMS: atom_id res chain seq x y z
N MET A 1 -6.41 7.20 6.40
CA MET A 1 -7.08 7.00 5.09
C MET A 1 -6.16 7.48 3.97
N PRO A 2 -6.20 6.89 2.77
CA PRO A 2 -5.43 7.37 1.62
C PRO A 2 -5.74 8.83 1.31
N ARG A 3 -4.72 9.58 0.89
CA ARG A 3 -4.91 10.97 0.44
C ARG A 3 -5.66 10.98 -0.90
N PRO A 4 -6.45 12.02 -1.25
CA PRO A 4 -7.29 12.07 -2.46
C PRO A 4 -6.54 11.87 -3.79
N ARG A 5 -5.22 12.08 -3.78
CA ARG A 5 -4.32 11.83 -4.90
C ARG A 5 -4.15 10.35 -5.24
N PHE A 6 -4.47 9.43 -4.31
CA PHE A 6 -4.43 8.00 -4.55
C PHE A 6 -5.51 7.54 -5.54
N ASP A 7 -6.68 8.19 -5.54
CA ASP A 7 -7.78 7.89 -6.46
C ASP A 7 -7.45 8.20 -7.93
N ARG A 8 -6.39 8.98 -8.18
CA ARG A 8 -5.91 9.35 -9.51
C ARG A 8 -4.74 8.49 -9.99
N VAL A 9 -4.31 7.52 -9.19
CA VAL A 9 -3.27 6.57 -9.59
C VAL A 9 -3.82 5.67 -10.69
N ALA A 10 -2.95 5.30 -11.65
CA ALA A 10 -3.31 4.33 -12.68
C ALA A 10 -3.90 3.07 -12.02
N PRO A 11 -5.08 2.58 -12.45
CA PRO A 11 -5.77 1.47 -11.79
C PRO A 11 -4.87 0.27 -11.53
N GLU A 12 -4.00 -0.07 -12.48
CA GLU A 12 -3.10 -1.21 -12.39
C GLU A 12 -2.09 -1.06 -11.24
N LYS A 13 -1.59 0.16 -11.00
CA LYS A 13 -0.68 0.45 -9.88
C LYS A 13 -1.40 0.50 -8.55
N ARG A 14 -2.65 1.00 -8.54
CA ARG A 14 -3.49 1.02 -7.36
C ARG A 14 -3.81 -0.40 -6.92
N ASP A 15 -4.27 -1.23 -7.84
CA ASP A 15 -4.66 -2.61 -7.57
C ASP A 15 -3.46 -3.45 -7.16
N ALA A 16 -2.31 -3.33 -7.85
CA ALA A 16 -1.07 -4.00 -7.44
C ALA A 16 -0.62 -3.66 -6.01
N LEU A 17 -0.80 -2.40 -5.58
CA LEU A 17 -0.48 -1.99 -4.22
C LEU A 17 -1.44 -2.59 -3.19
N LEU A 18 -2.75 -2.54 -3.47
CA LEU A 18 -3.78 -3.03 -2.57
C LEU A 18 -3.71 -4.56 -2.45
N ASP A 19 -3.49 -5.28 -3.55
CA ASP A 19 -3.32 -6.73 -3.56
C ASP A 19 -2.08 -7.15 -2.77
N ALA A 20 -0.95 -6.47 -2.99
CA ALA A 20 0.27 -6.73 -2.23
C ALA A 20 0.10 -6.44 -0.73
N ALA A 21 -0.63 -5.38 -0.38
CA ALA A 21 -0.94 -5.04 1.00
C ALA A 21 -1.86 -6.08 1.65
N ALA A 22 -2.93 -6.47 0.96
CA ALA A 22 -3.85 -7.52 1.40
C ALA A 22 -3.11 -8.83 1.67
N GLN A 23 -2.24 -9.26 0.75
CA GLN A 23 -1.46 -10.48 0.90
C GLN A 23 -0.47 -10.40 2.06
N GLU A 24 0.24 -9.28 2.21
CA GLU A 24 1.17 -9.07 3.33
C GLU A 24 0.44 -9.13 4.68
N PHE A 25 -0.68 -8.42 4.80
CA PHE A 25 -1.46 -8.39 6.04
C PHE A 25 -2.14 -9.73 6.34
N ALA A 26 -2.59 -10.46 5.33
CA ALA A 26 -3.13 -11.81 5.51
C ALA A 26 -2.04 -12.81 5.96
N THR A 27 -0.81 -12.66 5.46
CA THR A 27 0.28 -13.61 5.75
C THR A 27 0.99 -13.32 7.08
N HIS A 28 1.23 -12.04 7.39
CA HIS A 28 2.06 -11.63 8.53
C HIS A 28 1.25 -10.95 9.65
N GLY A 29 -0.02 -10.63 9.39
CA GLY A 29 -0.83 -9.75 10.24
C GLY A 29 -0.47 -8.28 10.02
N TYR A 30 -1.35 -7.38 10.50
CA TYR A 30 -1.13 -5.94 10.42
C TYR A 30 0.15 -5.51 11.17
N GLU A 31 0.35 -5.99 12.40
CA GLU A 31 1.49 -5.61 13.25
C GLU A 31 2.84 -5.96 12.59
N ASN A 32 3.02 -7.20 12.14
CA ASN A 32 4.28 -7.65 11.53
C ASN A 32 4.38 -7.38 10.02
N GLY A 33 3.31 -6.86 9.41
CA GLY A 33 3.27 -6.46 8.01
C GLY A 33 4.24 -5.30 7.73
N SER A 34 4.95 -5.39 6.61
CA SER A 34 5.99 -4.45 6.21
C SER A 34 5.62 -3.69 4.94
N ILE A 35 5.56 -2.36 5.05
CA ILE A 35 5.39 -1.46 3.89
C ILE A 35 6.46 -1.73 2.83
N ASN A 36 7.70 -2.02 3.23
CA ASN A 36 8.77 -2.24 2.26
C ASN A 36 8.54 -3.51 1.42
N ARG A 37 8.00 -4.58 2.03
CA ARG A 37 7.67 -5.82 1.31
C ARG A 37 6.51 -5.59 0.34
N ILE A 38 5.48 -4.88 0.81
CA ILE A 38 4.33 -4.49 -0.02
C ILE A 38 4.79 -3.69 -1.23
N LEU A 39 5.61 -2.66 -1.03
CA LEU A 39 6.09 -1.80 -2.11
C LEU A 39 6.98 -2.56 -3.10
N LEU A 40 7.83 -3.46 -2.61
CA LEU A 40 8.64 -4.32 -3.46
C LEU A 40 7.77 -5.23 -4.34
N ALA A 41 6.74 -5.85 -3.75
CA ALA A 41 5.81 -6.72 -4.47
C ALA A 41 4.95 -5.95 -5.48
N ALA A 42 4.54 -4.72 -5.14
CA ALA A 42 3.77 -3.83 -6.02
C ALA A 42 4.63 -3.09 -7.07
N GLY A 43 5.96 -3.23 -7.04
CA GLY A 43 6.87 -2.50 -7.94
C GLY A 43 6.87 -0.98 -7.71
N LEU A 44 6.59 -0.53 -6.49
CA LEU A 44 6.50 0.87 -6.11
C LEU A 44 7.66 1.30 -5.22
N SER A 45 7.97 2.60 -5.23
CA SER A 45 9.01 3.18 -4.38
C SER A 45 8.44 3.69 -3.05
N LYS A 46 9.29 3.83 -2.02
CA LYS A 46 8.90 4.51 -0.76
C LYS A 46 8.47 5.95 -0.99
N GLY A 47 9.08 6.66 -1.94
CA GLY A 47 8.69 8.02 -2.28
C GLY A 47 7.25 8.08 -2.81
N SER A 48 6.88 7.12 -3.66
CA SER A 48 5.50 6.95 -4.14
C SER A 48 4.55 6.66 -2.99
N PHE A 49 4.95 5.82 -2.02
CA PHE A 49 4.13 5.53 -0.84
C PHE A 49 3.79 6.78 -0.03
N TYR A 50 4.79 7.55 0.40
CA TYR A 50 4.56 8.78 1.19
C TYR A 50 3.88 9.89 0.37
N TYR A 51 3.91 9.76 -0.95
CA TYR A 51 3.09 10.58 -1.82
C TYR A 51 1.60 10.17 -1.80
N TYR A 52 1.17 9.04 -1.25
CA TYR A 52 -0.26 8.66 -1.18
C TYR A 52 -0.77 8.43 0.24
N PHE A 53 0.10 7.97 1.14
CA PHE A 53 -0.22 7.53 2.50
C PHE A 53 0.73 8.18 3.48
N ASP A 54 0.27 8.47 4.70
CA ASP A 54 1.13 8.97 5.76
C ASP A 54 1.80 7.81 6.52
N ASP A 55 1.09 6.70 6.67
CA ASP A 55 1.57 5.53 7.41
C ASP A 55 0.94 4.20 6.95
N LYS A 56 1.28 3.12 7.68
CA LYS A 56 0.76 1.77 7.42
C LYS A 56 -0.74 1.65 7.68
N ALA A 57 -1.27 2.43 8.62
CA ALA A 57 -2.69 2.40 8.96
C ALA A 57 -3.52 2.97 7.81
N ASP A 58 -3.04 4.04 7.18
CA ASP A 58 -3.70 4.61 6.00
C ASP A 58 -3.82 3.61 4.86
N LEU A 59 -2.77 2.81 4.64
CA LEU A 59 -2.78 1.74 3.64
C LEU A 59 -3.73 0.61 4.06
N ALA A 60 -3.72 0.21 5.33
CA ALA A 60 -4.58 -0.87 5.83
C ALA A 60 -6.07 -0.54 5.76
N VAL A 61 -6.46 0.74 5.90
CA VAL A 61 -7.85 1.19 5.71
C VAL A 61 -8.26 1.22 4.23
N ALA A 62 -7.29 1.25 3.31
CA ALA A 62 -7.55 1.26 1.86
C ALA A 62 -7.70 -0.15 1.26
N VAL A 63 -7.32 -1.19 2.00
CA VAL A 63 -7.47 -2.61 1.67
C VAL A 63 -8.84 -3.11 2.13
#